data_AF-A0A2E8SXU9-F1
#
_entry.id   AF-A0A2E8SXU9-F1
#
_cell.length_a   1.000
_cell.length_b   1.000
_cell.length_c   1.000
_cell.angle_alpha   90.00
_cell.angle_beta   90.00
_cell.angle_gamma   90.00
#
_symmetry.space_group_name_H-M   'P 1'
#
loop_
_entity.id
_entity.type
_entity.pdbx_description
1 polymer ?
#
loop_
_entity_poly.entity_id
_entity_poly.type
_entity_poly.pdbx_seq_one_letter_code
_entity_poly.pdbx_strand_id
1 'polypeptide(L)'
;MQPTHTHNMAIEVWCEDTWGEPTVKISDWATHDDVVQVLIRLSASVLIADFRLGADGSLHIHQHLHIPLEKWNPGSIQGLRTSEGKTRFQHRRQSIYLSSELRVPEWGAALLEDWLMSMRGAINRPKDRIQRINEVKRLKLSVERNLENASMEKAVDELGSLSERLASIDQRLAT
;
A
#
# COMPACT_ATOMS: atom_id res chain seq x y z
N MET A 1 9.35 23.07 -24.18
CA MET A 1 9.32 23.13 -22.70
C MET A 1 7.86 23.14 -22.29
N GLN A 2 7.36 22.10 -21.62
CA GLN A 2 6.01 22.10 -21.06
C GLN A 2 6.05 22.69 -19.64
N PRO A 3 5.11 23.57 -19.26
CA PRO A 3 5.07 24.16 -17.93
C PRO A 3 4.23 23.28 -17.00
N THR A 4 4.79 22.20 -16.44
CA THR A 4 4.02 21.19 -15.70
C THR A 4 4.29 21.14 -14.18
N HIS A 5 5.01 22.10 -13.59
CA HIS A 5 5.48 21.95 -12.19
C HIS A 5 5.31 23.16 -11.27
N THR A 6 4.58 24.21 -11.65
CA THR A 6 4.57 25.44 -10.84
C THR A 6 3.70 25.36 -9.58
N HIS A 7 2.71 24.45 -9.53
CA HIS A 7 1.69 24.45 -8.47
C HIS A 7 1.83 23.31 -7.44
N ASN A 8 2.67 22.30 -7.70
CA ASN A 8 2.76 21.12 -6.82
C ASN A 8 3.20 21.46 -5.41
N MET A 9 4.19 22.35 -5.26
CA MET A 9 4.68 22.77 -3.94
C MET A 9 3.59 23.47 -3.13
N ALA A 10 2.76 24.31 -3.78
CA ALA A 10 1.64 24.95 -3.11
C ALA A 10 0.55 23.96 -2.68
N ILE A 11 0.29 22.94 -3.52
CA ILE A 11 -0.65 21.87 -3.20
C ILE A 11 -0.12 21.00 -2.05
N GLU A 12 1.17 20.69 -2.03
CA GLU A 12 1.82 19.93 -0.95
C GLU A 12 1.72 20.67 0.40
N VAL A 13 2.07 21.96 0.43
CA VAL A 13 1.92 22.80 1.63
C VAL A 13 0.46 22.85 2.08
N TRP A 14 -0.49 23.06 1.15
CA TRP A 14 -1.91 23.06 1.49
C TRP A 14 -2.38 21.71 2.08
N CYS A 15 -1.91 20.59 1.54
CA CYS A 15 -2.24 19.25 2.05
C CYS A 15 -1.69 19.04 3.47
N GLU A 16 -0.44 19.43 3.71
CA GLU A 16 0.19 19.32 5.03
C GLU A 16 -0.51 20.22 6.05
N ASP A 17 -0.80 21.47 5.71
CA ASP A 17 -1.46 22.43 6.60
C ASP A 17 -2.92 22.05 6.91
N THR A 18 -3.67 21.54 5.91
CA THR A 18 -5.11 21.26 6.05
C THR A 18 -5.38 19.89 6.67
N TRP A 19 -4.58 18.88 6.32
CA TRP A 19 -4.83 17.48 6.66
C TRP A 19 -3.77 16.85 7.55
N GLY A 20 -2.61 17.49 7.73
CA GLY A 20 -1.49 16.93 8.49
C GLY A 20 -0.90 15.67 7.86
N GLU A 21 -1.19 15.42 6.58
CA GLU A 21 -0.73 14.25 5.83
C GLU A 21 0.18 14.68 4.68
N PRO A 22 1.34 14.03 4.49
CA PRO A 22 2.19 14.32 3.36
C PRO A 22 1.56 13.80 2.06
N THR A 23 1.68 14.61 1.01
CA THR A 23 1.25 14.22 -0.33
C THR A 23 2.15 13.14 -0.90
N VAL A 24 1.56 12.01 -1.31
CA VAL A 24 2.28 10.86 -1.88
C VAL A 24 2.33 10.95 -3.40
N LYS A 25 1.22 11.36 -4.02
CA LYS A 25 1.12 11.56 -5.48
C LYS A 25 0.11 12.65 -5.80
N ILE A 26 0.39 13.42 -6.86
CA ILE A 26 -0.53 14.37 -7.46
C ILE A 26 -0.73 13.94 -8.92
N SER A 27 -1.96 13.97 -9.39
CA SER A 27 -2.31 13.79 -10.79
C SER A 27 -3.22 14.94 -11.22
N ASP A 28 -2.77 15.72 -12.19
CA ASP A 28 -3.59 16.78 -12.75
C ASP A 28 -4.83 16.17 -13.40
N TRP A 29 -5.99 16.77 -13.16
CA TRP A 29 -7.23 16.48 -13.85
C TRP A 29 -7.41 17.43 -15.04
N ALA A 30 -7.37 18.73 -14.75
CA ALA A 30 -7.50 19.81 -15.71
C ALA A 30 -6.68 21.03 -15.25
N THR A 31 -6.02 21.70 -16.18
CA THR A 31 -5.27 22.93 -15.90
C THR A 31 -5.45 23.87 -17.08
N HIS A 32 -6.22 24.93 -16.88
CA HIS A 32 -6.53 25.90 -17.92
C HIS A 32 -6.92 27.24 -17.28
N ASP A 33 -6.42 28.34 -17.85
CA ASP A 33 -6.63 29.71 -17.37
C ASP A 33 -6.24 29.88 -15.89
N ASP A 34 -7.24 30.10 -15.03
CA ASP A 34 -7.13 30.28 -13.58
C ASP A 34 -7.51 29.01 -12.80
N VAL A 35 -7.78 27.88 -13.47
CA VAL A 35 -8.26 26.65 -12.85
C VAL A 35 -7.15 25.61 -12.78
N VAL A 36 -6.93 25.07 -11.58
CA VAL A 36 -6.04 23.95 -11.32
C VAL A 36 -6.82 22.87 -10.59
N GLN A 37 -7.21 21.82 -11.31
CA GLN A 37 -7.96 20.69 -10.77
C GLN A 37 -7.08 19.46 -10.70
N VAL A 38 -7.04 18.80 -9.55
CA VAL A 38 -6.10 17.71 -9.29
C VAL A 38 -6.74 16.58 -8.48
N LEU A 39 -6.21 15.38 -8.67
CA LEU A 39 -6.43 14.20 -7.85
C LEU A 39 -5.17 13.98 -7.01
N ILE A 40 -5.33 13.85 -5.70
CA ILE A 40 -4.21 13.78 -4.76
C ILE A 40 -4.33 12.50 -3.95
N ARG A 41 -3.21 11.78 -3.82
CA ARG A 41 -3.05 10.66 -2.91
C ARG A 41 -2.32 11.15 -1.67
N LEU A 42 -2.94 10.96 -0.50
CA LEU A 42 -2.31 11.13 0.79
C LEU A 42 -1.88 9.76 1.36
N SER A 43 -1.46 9.73 2.61
CA SER A 43 -0.95 8.52 3.26
C SER A 43 -2.05 7.51 3.58
N ALA A 44 -3.23 7.99 3.98
CA ALA A 44 -4.38 7.18 4.39
C ALA A 44 -5.70 7.64 3.74
N SER A 45 -5.62 8.50 2.72
CA SER A 45 -6.80 9.07 2.07
C SER A 45 -6.50 9.54 0.65
N VAL A 46 -7.55 9.89 -0.09
CA VAL A 46 -7.44 10.57 -1.39
C VAL A 46 -8.27 11.85 -1.38
N LEU A 47 -7.84 12.83 -2.17
CA LEU A 47 -8.52 14.10 -2.35
C LEU A 47 -8.77 14.36 -3.83
N ILE A 48 -9.88 15.01 -4.11
CA ILE A 48 -10.15 15.67 -5.37
C ILE A 48 -10.24 17.15 -5.04
N ALA A 49 -9.44 17.99 -5.67
CA ALA A 49 -9.38 19.42 -5.36
C ALA A 49 -9.53 20.25 -6.63
N ASP A 50 -10.33 21.32 -6.51
CA ASP A 50 -10.48 22.39 -7.49
C ASP A 50 -9.88 23.66 -6.89
N PHE A 51 -8.78 24.11 -7.45
CA PHE A 51 -8.08 25.31 -7.05
C PHE A 51 -8.22 26.42 -8.08
N ARG A 52 -8.15 27.65 -7.58
CA ARG A 52 -8.12 28.88 -8.36
C ARG A 52 -6.78 29.57 -8.21
N LEU A 53 -6.14 29.87 -9.33
CA LEU A 53 -4.90 30.63 -9.36
C LEU A 53 -5.24 32.13 -9.30
N GLY A 54 -4.80 32.80 -8.24
CA GLY A 54 -4.89 34.24 -8.09
C GLY A 54 -3.97 34.97 -9.06
N ALA A 55 -4.28 36.24 -9.33
CA ALA A 55 -3.45 37.10 -10.19
C ALA A 55 -2.04 37.34 -9.62
N ASP A 56 -1.85 37.13 -8.32
CA ASP A 56 -0.57 37.15 -7.61
C ASP A 56 0.19 35.81 -7.67
N GLY A 57 -0.36 34.80 -8.36
CA GLY A 57 0.19 33.46 -8.44
C GLY A 57 -0.11 32.57 -7.23
N SER A 58 -0.93 33.03 -6.28
CA SER A 58 -1.31 32.24 -5.11
C SER A 58 -2.43 31.25 -5.44
N LEU A 59 -2.37 30.07 -4.84
CA LEU A 59 -3.32 28.99 -5.10
C LEU A 59 -4.39 28.95 -4.02
N HIS A 60 -5.64 29.19 -4.39
CA HIS A 60 -6.78 29.22 -3.48
C HIS A 60 -7.68 28.01 -3.69
N ILE A 61 -8.06 27.34 -2.59
CA ILE A 61 -9.01 26.22 -2.69
C ILE A 61 -10.43 26.72 -2.96
N HIS A 62 -11.04 26.26 -4.05
CA HIS A 62 -12.44 26.56 -4.36
C HIS A 62 -13.37 25.48 -3.83
N GLN A 63 -13.04 24.21 -4.10
CA GLN A 63 -13.80 23.07 -3.63
C GLN A 63 -12.87 21.85 -3.48
N HIS A 64 -13.14 20.97 -2.52
CA HIS A 64 -12.49 19.67 -2.45
C HIS A 64 -13.48 18.57 -2.05
N LEU A 65 -13.11 17.33 -2.37
CA LEU A 65 -13.76 16.12 -1.90
C LEU A 65 -12.71 15.23 -1.26
N HIS A 66 -12.84 14.99 0.05
CA HIS A 66 -11.96 14.11 0.82
C HIS A 66 -12.59 12.73 1.00
N ILE A 67 -11.79 11.70 0.73
CA ILE A 67 -12.22 10.31 0.84
C ILE A 67 -11.19 9.56 1.71
N PRO A 68 -11.44 9.48 3.03
CA PRO A 68 -10.63 8.67 3.93
C PRO A 68 -10.73 7.19 3.59
N LEU A 69 -9.61 6.46 3.69
CA LEU A 69 -9.57 5.01 3.43
C LEU A 69 -10.58 4.24 4.30
N GLU A 70 -10.73 4.64 5.56
CA GLU A 70 -11.67 4.02 6.51
C GLU A 70 -13.14 4.21 6.13
N LYS A 71 -13.45 5.28 5.39
CA LYS A 71 -14.82 5.62 4.96
C LYS A 71 -15.11 5.16 3.53
N TRP A 72 -14.14 4.55 2.87
CA TRP A 72 -14.29 4.10 1.49
C TRP A 72 -14.63 2.61 1.40
N ASN A 73 -15.46 2.27 0.41
CA ASN A 73 -15.73 0.90 0.00
C ASN A 73 -15.37 0.74 -1.49
N PRO A 74 -14.90 -0.45 -1.93
CA PRO A 74 -14.65 -0.72 -3.34
C PRO A 74 -15.82 -0.32 -4.24
N GLY A 75 -15.54 0.51 -5.27
CA GLY A 75 -16.54 0.97 -6.23
C GLY A 75 -17.52 2.03 -5.68
N SER A 76 -17.22 2.63 -4.52
CA SER A 76 -18.06 3.68 -3.94
C SER A 76 -17.80 5.07 -4.53
N ILE A 77 -16.71 5.23 -5.31
CA ILE A 77 -16.41 6.46 -6.04
C ILE A 77 -17.02 6.38 -7.43
N GLN A 78 -17.84 7.36 -7.76
CA GLN A 78 -18.51 7.46 -9.06
C GLN A 78 -18.07 8.71 -9.79
N GLY A 79 -17.67 8.57 -11.05
CA GLY A 79 -17.48 9.67 -11.98
C GLY A 79 -18.58 9.65 -13.03
N LEU A 80 -19.25 10.78 -13.27
CA LEU A 80 -20.27 10.92 -14.30
C LEU A 80 -20.09 12.24 -15.04
N ARG A 81 -20.22 12.22 -16.37
CA ARG A 81 -20.34 13.44 -17.17
C ARG A 81 -21.76 14.00 -17.04
N THR A 82 -21.87 15.27 -16.65
CA THR A 82 -23.15 15.97 -16.52
C THR A 82 -23.63 16.45 -17.89
N SER A 83 -24.94 16.73 -18.00
CA SER A 83 -25.54 17.34 -19.20
C SER A 83 -24.95 18.72 -19.53
N GLU A 84 -24.40 19.40 -18.53
CA GLU A 84 -23.74 20.71 -18.65
C GLU A 84 -22.28 20.60 -19.13
N GLY A 85 -21.79 19.40 -19.45
CA GLY A 85 -20.41 19.21 -19.89
C GLY A 85 -19.39 19.39 -18.78
N LYS A 86 -19.74 19.10 -17.52
CA LYS A 86 -18.80 18.98 -16.40
C LYS A 86 -18.63 17.52 -15.99
N THR A 87 -17.57 17.21 -15.26
CA THR A 87 -17.38 15.89 -14.65
C THR A 87 -17.74 15.97 -13.17
N ARG A 88 -18.75 15.22 -12.75
CA ARG A 88 -19.13 15.10 -11.34
C ARG A 88 -18.45 13.87 -10.75
N PHE A 89 -17.61 14.08 -9.75
CA PHE A 89 -17.18 13.02 -8.85
C PHE A 89 -18.07 12.98 -7.62
N GLN A 90 -18.47 11.78 -7.21
CA GLN A 90 -19.33 11.57 -6.07
C GLN A 90 -18.80 10.43 -5.20
N HIS A 91 -18.83 10.65 -3.89
CA HIS A 91 -18.64 9.62 -2.89
C HIS A 91 -19.65 9.83 -1.76
N ARG A 92 -20.49 8.83 -1.51
CA ARG A 92 -21.62 8.92 -0.55
C ARG A 92 -22.53 10.13 -0.88
N ARG A 93 -22.65 11.08 0.06
CA ARG A 93 -23.47 12.30 -0.05
C ARG A 93 -22.68 13.53 -0.53
N GLN A 94 -21.38 13.39 -0.76
CA GLN A 94 -20.52 14.49 -1.17
C GLN A 94 -20.19 14.39 -2.65
N SER A 95 -20.17 15.52 -3.32
CA SER A 95 -19.83 15.62 -4.74
C SER A 95 -18.98 16.86 -5.01
N ILE A 96 -18.19 16.77 -6.07
CA ILE A 96 -17.39 17.86 -6.63
C ILE A 96 -17.55 17.86 -8.15
N TYR A 97 -17.52 19.05 -8.75
CA TYR A 97 -17.69 19.24 -10.18
C TYR A 97 -16.39 19.79 -10.77
N LEU A 98 -15.81 19.02 -11.67
CA LEU A 98 -14.58 19.39 -12.38
C LEU A 98 -14.90 19.73 -13.83
N SER A 99 -13.99 20.44 -14.46
CA SER A 99 -14.00 20.70 -15.90
C SER A 99 -13.99 19.38 -16.66
N SER A 100 -14.71 19.33 -17.78
CA SER A 100 -14.71 18.17 -18.65
C SER A 100 -13.57 18.29 -19.65
N GLU A 101 -12.41 17.76 -19.28
CA GLU A 101 -11.26 17.62 -20.17
C GLU A 101 -11.33 16.34 -21.03
N LEU A 102 -10.29 16.12 -21.83
CA LEU A 102 -10.09 14.90 -22.65
C LEU A 102 -10.21 13.58 -21.86
N ARG A 103 -10.07 13.61 -20.53
CA ARG A 103 -10.18 12.42 -19.69
C ARG A 103 -11.63 12.05 -19.40
N VAL A 104 -11.90 10.75 -19.42
CA VAL A 104 -13.22 10.20 -19.09
C VAL A 104 -13.40 10.12 -17.57
N PRO A 105 -14.60 10.42 -17.02
CA PRO A 105 -14.86 10.38 -15.58
C PRO A 105 -14.46 9.05 -14.91
N GLU A 106 -14.67 7.94 -15.60
CA GLU A 106 -14.38 6.58 -15.14
C GLU A 106 -12.89 6.38 -14.87
N TRP A 107 -12.02 7.04 -15.64
CA TRP A 107 -10.57 6.98 -15.42
C TRP A 107 -10.20 7.63 -14.09
N GLY A 108 -10.77 8.79 -13.76
CA GLY A 108 -10.49 9.48 -12.50
C GLY A 108 -10.99 8.67 -11.30
N ALA A 109 -12.18 8.10 -11.42
CA ALA A 109 -12.74 7.24 -10.37
C ALA A 109 -11.88 5.98 -10.17
N ALA A 110 -11.48 5.31 -11.26
CA ALA A 110 -10.62 4.14 -11.21
C ALA A 110 -9.23 4.45 -10.61
N LEU A 111 -8.65 5.62 -10.91
CA LEU A 111 -7.37 6.04 -10.34
C LEU A 111 -7.46 6.21 -8.82
N LEU A 112 -8.51 6.87 -8.32
CA LEU A 112 -8.73 7.06 -6.89
C LEU A 112 -8.96 5.72 -6.18
N GLU A 113 -9.78 4.85 -6.78
CA GLU A 113 -10.04 3.50 -6.29
C GLU A 113 -8.74 2.66 -6.23
N ASP A 114 -7.89 2.73 -7.25
CA ASP A 114 -6.58 2.04 -7.28
C ASP A 114 -5.67 2.53 -6.14
N TRP A 115 -5.59 3.84 -5.91
CA TRP A 115 -4.81 4.39 -4.81
C TRP A 115 -5.32 3.90 -3.44
N LEU A 116 -6.63 3.90 -3.22
CA LEU A 116 -7.25 3.40 -1.99
C LEU A 116 -7.04 1.89 -1.81
N MET A 117 -7.16 1.11 -2.88
CA MET A 117 -6.84 -0.32 -2.90
C MET A 117 -5.40 -0.60 -2.52
N SER A 118 -4.45 0.15 -3.12
CA SER A 118 -3.02 0.06 -2.84
C SER A 118 -2.74 0.30 -1.35
N MET A 119 -3.33 1.34 -0.76
CA MET A 119 -3.18 1.66 0.66
C MET A 119 -3.75 0.54 1.55
N ARG A 120 -4.95 0.04 1.24
CA ARG A 120 -5.55 -1.09 1.97
C ARG A 120 -4.69 -2.35 1.91
N GLY A 121 -4.11 -2.65 0.74
CA GLY A 121 -3.19 -3.77 0.56
C GLY A 121 -1.90 -3.61 1.37
N ALA A 122 -1.38 -2.38 1.46
CA ALA A 122 -0.21 -2.07 2.28
C ALA A 122 -0.47 -2.23 3.79
N ILE A 123 -1.67 -1.88 4.27
CA ILE A 123 -2.10 -2.08 5.67
C ILE A 123 -2.30 -3.56 6.01
N ASN A 124 -2.75 -4.38 5.04
CA ASN A 124 -2.98 -5.81 5.26
C ASN A 124 -1.71 -6.68 5.10
N ARG A 125 -0.70 -6.20 4.38
CA ARG A 125 0.60 -6.87 4.19
C ARG A 125 1.46 -7.13 5.45
N PRO A 126 1.44 -6.35 6.55
CA PRO A 126 2.28 -6.60 7.72
C PRO A 126 1.99 -7.96 8.36
N LYS A 127 0.71 -8.37 8.36
CA LYS A 127 0.26 -9.64 8.94
C LYS A 127 0.81 -10.84 8.18
N ASP A 128 0.87 -10.77 6.85
CA ASP A 128 1.40 -11.82 5.99
C ASP A 128 2.93 -11.96 6.11
N ARG A 129 3.67 -10.84 6.24
CA ARG A 129 5.12 -10.88 6.44
C ARG A 129 5.51 -11.50 7.79
N ILE A 130 4.83 -11.13 8.87
CA ILE A 130 5.08 -11.69 10.21
C ILE A 130 4.70 -13.18 10.24
N GLN A 131 3.58 -13.54 9.61
CA GLN A 131 3.14 -14.94 9.50
C GLN A 131 4.16 -15.78 8.71
N ARG A 132 4.63 -15.32 7.55
CA ARG A 132 5.70 -15.97 6.78
C ARG A 132 7.00 -16.11 7.56
N ILE A 133 7.42 -15.09 8.31
CA ILE A 133 8.61 -15.17 9.16
C ILE A 133 8.43 -16.23 10.26
N ASN A 134 7.25 -16.29 10.88
CA ASN A 134 6.96 -17.28 11.92
C ASN A 134 6.90 -18.71 11.36
N GLU A 135 6.37 -18.89 10.15
CA GLU A 135 6.39 -20.17 9.43
C GLU A 135 7.83 -20.61 9.11
N VAL A 136 8.66 -19.72 8.58
CA VAL A 136 10.09 -20.01 8.32
C VAL A 136 10.84 -20.32 9.61
N LYS A 137 10.57 -19.61 10.71
CA LYS A 137 11.15 -19.92 12.03
C LYS A 137 10.75 -21.31 12.52
N ARG A 138 9.48 -21.70 12.34
CA ARG A 138 8.99 -23.04 12.69
C ARG A 138 9.62 -24.13 11.83
N LEU A 139 9.74 -23.89 10.52
CA LEU A 139 10.42 -24.80 9.61
C LEU A 139 11.89 -24.97 9.99
N LYS A 140 12.59 -23.88 10.29
CA LYS A 140 13.97 -23.91 10.78
C LYS A 140 14.11 -24.74 12.06
N LEU A 141 13.27 -24.49 13.08
CA LEU A 141 13.25 -25.26 14.33
C LEU A 141 12.97 -26.76 14.11
N SER A 142 12.10 -27.09 13.16
CA SER A 142 11.80 -28.48 12.79
C SER A 142 13.00 -29.15 12.12
N VAL A 143 13.66 -28.46 11.20
CA VAL A 143 14.88 -28.94 10.54
C VAL A 143 16.00 -29.13 11.56
N GLU A 144 16.21 -28.19 12.48
CA GLU A 144 17.21 -28.29 13.55
C GLU A 144 16.97 -29.52 14.44
N ARG A 145 15.73 -29.75 14.90
CA ARG A 145 15.39 -30.96 15.67
C ARG A 145 15.59 -32.25 14.89
N ASN A 146 15.20 -32.29 13.62
CA ASN A 146 15.38 -33.49 12.81
C ASN A 146 16.86 -33.79 12.58
N LEU A 147 17.69 -32.76 12.41
CA LEU A 147 19.14 -32.92 12.28
C LEU A 147 19.77 -33.42 13.58
N GLU A 148 19.34 -32.86 14.72
CA GLU A 148 19.76 -33.28 16.06
C GLU A 148 19.38 -34.75 16.33
N ASN A 149 18.13 -35.13 16.05
CA ASN A 149 17.68 -36.52 16.16
C ASN A 149 18.48 -37.47 15.26
N ALA A 150 18.71 -37.11 13.99
CA ALA A 150 19.49 -37.93 13.07
C ALA A 150 20.96 -38.07 13.51
N SER A 151 21.53 -37.04 14.13
CA SER A 151 22.88 -37.12 14.70
C SER A 151 22.94 -37.99 15.96
N MET A 152 21.89 -37.95 16.79
CA MET A 152 21.79 -38.75 18.01
C MET A 152 21.53 -40.22 17.70
N GLU A 153 20.72 -40.53 16.69
CA GLU A 153 20.48 -41.89 16.20
C GLU A 153 21.77 -42.55 15.74
N LYS A 154 22.60 -41.85 14.94
CA LYS A 154 23.93 -42.34 14.55
C LYS A 154 24.86 -42.59 15.74
N ALA A 155 24.86 -41.69 16.73
CA ALA A 155 25.69 -41.85 17.92
C ALA A 155 25.26 -43.08 18.76
N VAL A 156 23.96 -43.37 18.83
CA VAL A 156 23.42 -44.56 19.50
C VAL A 156 23.81 -45.84 18.77
N ASP A 157 23.71 -45.87 17.44
CA ASP A 157 24.13 -47.02 16.63
C ASP A 157 25.63 -47.32 16.78
N GLU A 158 26.48 -46.29 16.75
CA GLU A 158 27.92 -46.45 16.98
C GLU A 158 28.23 -47.00 18.37
N LEU A 159 27.51 -46.53 19.40
CA LEU A 159 27.67 -46.98 20.78
C LEU A 159 27.20 -48.43 20.96
N GLY A 160 26.13 -48.84 20.26
CA GLY A 160 25.68 -50.23 20.17
C GLY A 160 26.75 -51.13 19.55
N SER A 161 27.31 -50.74 18.41
CA SER A 161 28.39 -51.49 17.74
C SER A 161 29.65 -51.60 18.60
N LEU A 162 30.02 -50.54 19.31
CA LEU A 162 31.15 -50.56 20.25
C LEU A 162 30.88 -51.49 21.44
N SER A 163 29.65 -51.50 21.96
CA SER A 163 29.24 -52.38 23.06
C SER A 163 29.28 -53.87 22.67
N GLU A 164 28.84 -54.21 21.45
CA GLU A 164 28.95 -55.57 20.90
C GLU A 164 30.41 -56.02 20.74
N ARG A 165 31.28 -55.12 20.26
CA ARG A 165 32.72 -55.39 20.15
C ARG A 165 33.37 -55.61 21.51
N LEU A 166 33.02 -54.79 22.50
CA LEU A 166 33.48 -54.95 23.89
C LEU A 166 33.05 -56.31 24.46
N ALA A 167 31.77 -56.68 24.32
CA ALA A 167 31.27 -57.98 24.77
C ALA A 167 31.99 -59.16 24.09
N SER A 168 32.28 -59.04 22.79
CA SER A 168 33.09 -60.03 22.05
C SER A 168 34.51 -60.16 22.58
N ILE A 169 35.14 -59.07 23.01
CA ILE A 169 36.50 -59.07 23.56
C ILE A 169 36.50 -59.69 24.96
N ASP A 170 35.55 -59.31 25.81
CA ASP A 170 35.39 -59.88 27.15
C ASP A 170 35.15 -61.39 27.09
N GLN A 171 34.31 -61.87 26.16
CA GLN A 171 34.07 -63.29 25.93
C GLN A 171 35.36 -64.06 25.55
N ARG A 172 36.26 -63.42 24.80
CA ARG A 172 37.55 -64.01 24.36
C ARG A 172 38.61 -63.99 25.45
N LEU A 173 38.55 -63.02 26.37
CA LEU A 173 39.46 -62.91 27.51
C LEU A 173 39.06 -63.84 28.67
N ALA A 174 37.80 -64.28 28.71
CA ALA A 174 37.27 -65.21 29.73
C ALA A 174 37.50 -66.71 29.41
N THR A 175 38.10 -67.03 28.26
CA THR A 175 38.56 -68.37 27.83
C THR A 175 40.07 -68.44 27.80
#